data_AF-A0A739NLJ4-F1
#
_entry.id   AF-A0A739NLJ4-F1
#
_cell.length_a   1.000
_cell.length_b   1.000
_cell.length_c   1.000
_cell.angle_alpha   90.00
_cell.angle_beta   90.00
_cell.angle_gamma   90.00
#
_symmetry.space_group_name_H-M   'P 1'
#
loop_
_entity.id
_entity.type
_entity.pdbx_description
1 polymer ?
#
loop_
_entity_poly.entity_id
_entity_poly.type
_entity_poly.pdbx_seq_one_letter_code
_entity_poly.pdbx_strand_id
1 'polypeptide(L)'
;MAQGFFVKYNSTVMDSVDKISSSYQTQFANDIMSLATVSVTLYVLWKGYQILASKTQTPLQDLVWDLSKFAIIIMFITNADGYLTAATDALQGMKDGFSGGVSVWQTLDNLWKSTQNLGAEIYSLDKSTYVKDQGVVGQFLIWTGSLILMAVSVVVFLTADVTMKLLIITAPIFIFCLMFGFIRSMFNNWLQSLFSSILTVLFASLVIRIAMDFQGMILSHAIRAAQTGNVNLVST
;
A
#
# COMPACT_ATOMS: atom_id res chain seq x y z
N MET A 1 7.13 21.33 10.81
CA MET A 1 6.60 20.42 11.84
C MET A 1 7.44 19.17 11.84
N ALA A 2 7.89 18.68 13.00
CA ALA A 2 8.62 17.40 13.06
C ALA A 2 7.71 16.26 12.57
N GLN A 3 8.20 15.41 11.67
CA GLN A 3 7.49 14.21 11.24
C GLN A 3 7.26 13.27 12.44
N GLY A 4 6.13 12.57 12.45
CA GLY A 4 5.84 11.56 13.46
C GLY A 4 6.77 10.35 13.38
N PHE A 5 6.82 9.56 14.44
CA PHE A 5 7.73 8.42 14.56
C PHE A 5 7.50 7.40 13.44
N PHE A 6 6.24 7.04 13.19
CA PHE A 6 5.88 6.01 12.21
C PHE A 6 6.10 6.50 10.79
N VAL A 7 5.79 7.76 10.49
CA VAL A 7 6.11 8.37 9.18
C VAL A 7 7.62 8.34 8.92
N LYS A 8 8.45 8.74 9.92
CA LYS A 8 9.91 8.74 9.78
C LYS A 8 10.49 7.33 9.66
N TYR A 9 9.93 6.37 10.40
CA TYR A 9 10.30 4.97 10.28
C TYR A 9 10.06 4.47 8.85
N ASN A 10 8.85 4.70 8.32
CA ASN A 10 8.51 4.28 6.96
C ASN A 10 9.40 4.93 5.91
N SER A 11 9.63 6.25 5.98
CA SER A 11 10.50 6.92 4.99
C SER A 11 11.90 6.32 5.01
N THR A 12 12.47 6.06 6.19
CA THR A 12 13.80 5.44 6.31
C THR A 12 13.86 4.05 5.68
N VAL A 13 12.83 3.23 5.92
CA VAL A 13 12.76 1.87 5.36
C VAL A 13 12.56 1.92 3.85
N MET A 14 11.61 2.72 3.35
CA MET A 14 11.31 2.83 1.92
C MET A 14 12.46 3.47 1.14
N ASP A 15 13.17 4.45 1.70
CA ASP A 15 14.39 5.00 1.10
C ASP A 15 15.49 3.94 0.96
N SER A 16 15.56 3.00 1.91
CA SER A 16 16.52 1.88 1.86
C SER A 16 16.12 0.87 0.78
N VAL A 17 14.82 0.57 0.66
CA VAL A 17 14.28 -0.28 -0.41
C VAL A 17 14.56 0.37 -1.77
N ASP A 18 14.26 1.66 -1.94
CA ASP A 18 14.43 2.40 -3.19
C ASP A 18 15.91 2.44 -3.63
N LYS A 19 16.84 2.62 -2.68
CA LYS A 19 18.28 2.55 -2.96
C LYS A 19 18.70 1.18 -3.49
N ILE A 20 18.20 0.10 -2.89
CA ILE A 20 18.50 -1.27 -3.32
C ILE A 20 17.83 -1.55 -4.66
N SER A 21 16.62 -1.02 -4.92
CA SER A 21 15.80 -1.39 -6.06
C SER A 21 15.94 -0.53 -7.32
N SER A 22 16.50 0.68 -7.21
CA SER A 22 16.59 1.64 -8.33
C SER A 22 17.28 1.08 -9.57
N SER A 23 18.33 0.27 -9.41
CA SER A 23 19.02 -0.40 -10.52
C SER A 23 18.19 -1.50 -11.19
N TYR A 24 17.32 -2.17 -10.42
CA TYR A 24 16.58 -3.33 -10.89
C TYR A 24 15.45 -2.95 -11.84
N GLN A 25 14.75 -1.83 -11.61
CA GLN A 25 13.65 -1.43 -12.51
C GLN A 25 14.18 -1.11 -13.92
N THR A 26 15.28 -0.36 -14.01
CA THR A 26 15.95 -0.08 -15.29
C THR A 26 16.51 -1.35 -15.92
N GLN A 27 17.12 -2.23 -15.13
CA GLN A 27 17.63 -3.51 -15.62
C GLN A 27 16.50 -4.37 -16.19
N PHE A 28 15.39 -4.53 -15.47
CA PHE A 28 14.25 -5.30 -15.96
C PHE A 28 13.63 -4.69 -17.21
N ALA A 29 13.53 -3.36 -17.30
CA ALA A 29 13.07 -2.71 -18.53
C ALA A 29 13.98 -3.07 -19.73
N ASN A 30 15.30 -2.99 -19.56
CA ASN A 30 16.25 -3.31 -20.62
C ASN A 30 16.20 -4.79 -21.03
N ASP A 31 16.20 -5.70 -20.05
CA ASP A 31 16.16 -7.14 -20.28
C ASP A 31 14.87 -7.54 -21.01
N ILE A 32 13.73 -6.98 -20.58
CA ILE A 32 12.44 -7.21 -21.21
C ILE A 32 12.37 -6.59 -22.60
N MET A 33 13.01 -5.45 -22.84
CA MET A 33 13.07 -4.85 -24.18
C MET A 33 13.81 -5.73 -25.18
N SER A 34 14.95 -6.33 -24.78
CA SER A 34 15.65 -7.34 -25.60
C SER A 34 14.73 -8.51 -25.94
N LEU A 35 14.04 -9.03 -24.91
CA LEU A 35 13.08 -10.13 -25.05
C LEU A 35 11.89 -9.74 -25.96
N ALA A 36 11.40 -8.51 -25.84
CA ALA A 36 10.34 -7.97 -26.67
C ALA A 36 10.75 -7.87 -28.13
N THR A 37 11.96 -7.37 -28.44
CA THR A 37 12.48 -7.33 -29.82
C THR A 37 12.47 -8.72 -30.45
N VAL A 38 13.07 -9.71 -29.78
CA VAL A 38 13.10 -11.09 -30.27
C VAL A 38 11.69 -11.66 -30.44
N SER A 39 10.80 -11.43 -29.47
CA SER A 39 9.44 -11.94 -29.48
C SER A 39 8.61 -11.35 -30.62
N VAL A 40 8.75 -10.04 -30.87
CA VAL A 40 8.06 -9.36 -31.99
C VAL A 40 8.61 -9.86 -33.33
N THR A 41 9.94 -10.03 -33.47
CA THR A 41 10.52 -10.59 -34.70
C THR A 41 9.96 -11.98 -35.00
N LEU A 42 9.94 -12.87 -34.00
CA LEU A 42 9.35 -14.20 -34.15
C LEU A 42 7.86 -14.15 -34.48
N TYR A 43 7.10 -13.23 -33.87
CA TYR A 43 5.68 -13.02 -34.15
C TYR A 43 5.45 -12.62 -35.61
N VAL A 44 6.22 -11.66 -36.12
CA VAL A 44 6.15 -11.20 -37.50
C VAL A 44 6.51 -12.32 -38.48
N LEU A 45 7.56 -13.11 -38.21
CA LEU A 45 7.94 -14.26 -39.03
C LEU A 45 6.82 -15.30 -39.09
N TRP A 46 6.25 -15.65 -37.93
CA TRP A 46 5.16 -16.62 -37.84
C TRP A 46 3.89 -16.15 -38.55
N LYS A 47 3.50 -14.89 -38.36
CA LYS A 47 2.36 -14.30 -39.08
C LYS A 47 2.66 -14.25 -40.56
N GLY A 48 3.82 -13.74 -40.99
CA GLY A 48 4.25 -13.68 -42.38
C GLY A 48 4.15 -15.03 -43.09
N TYR A 49 4.57 -16.11 -42.44
CA TYR A 49 4.37 -17.47 -42.95
C TYR A 49 2.89 -17.83 -43.16
N GLN A 50 1.99 -17.49 -42.22
CA GLN A 50 0.55 -17.73 -42.39
C GLN A 50 -0.06 -16.91 -43.55
N ILE A 51 0.42 -15.68 -43.75
CA ILE A 51 0.02 -14.82 -44.88
C ILE A 51 0.41 -15.50 -46.19
N LEU A 52 1.66 -15.95 -46.31
CA LEU A 52 2.17 -16.63 -47.50
C LEU A 52 1.44 -17.95 -47.76
N ALA A 53 1.06 -18.68 -46.71
CA ALA A 53 0.27 -19.90 -46.81
C ALA A 53 -1.23 -19.65 -47.08
N SER A 54 -1.66 -18.39 -47.28
CA SER A 54 -3.05 -17.96 -47.49
C SER A 54 -4.03 -18.48 -46.43
N LYS A 55 -3.57 -18.65 -45.19
CA LYS A 55 -4.40 -19.18 -44.09
C LYS A 55 -5.31 -18.12 -43.43
N THR A 56 -5.29 -16.88 -43.91
CA THR A 56 -5.96 -15.73 -43.29
C THR A 56 -6.60 -14.80 -44.34
N GLN A 57 -7.81 -14.30 -44.06
CA GLN A 57 -8.59 -13.43 -44.96
C GLN A 57 -8.15 -11.95 -44.91
N THR A 58 -7.73 -11.42 -43.74
CA THR A 58 -7.27 -10.02 -43.55
C THR A 58 -5.86 -9.92 -42.94
N PRO A 59 -4.85 -10.58 -43.54
CA PRO A 59 -3.57 -10.85 -42.91
C PRO A 59 -2.74 -9.62 -42.50
N LEU A 60 -2.72 -8.56 -43.33
CA LEU A 60 -1.91 -7.37 -43.08
C LEU A 60 -2.54 -6.44 -42.03
N GLN A 61 -3.87 -6.29 -42.05
CA GLN A 61 -4.57 -5.44 -41.09
C GLN A 61 -4.42 -5.97 -39.66
N ASP A 62 -4.57 -7.29 -39.49
CA ASP A 62 -4.40 -7.93 -38.18
C ASP A 62 -2.97 -7.76 -37.65
N LEU A 63 -1.97 -7.92 -38.53
CA LEU A 63 -0.56 -7.72 -38.18
C LEU A 63 -0.30 -6.29 -37.71
N VAL A 64 -0.78 -5.28 -38.46
CA VAL A 64 -0.62 -3.86 -38.09
C VAL A 64 -1.29 -3.58 -36.76
N TRP A 65 -2.48 -4.13 -36.52
CA TRP A 65 -3.20 -3.96 -35.26
C TRP A 65 -2.44 -4.56 -34.07
N ASP A 66 -1.90 -5.77 -34.22
CA ASP A 66 -1.12 -6.42 -33.16
C ASP A 66 0.18 -5.66 -32.88
N LEU A 67 0.91 -5.23 -33.91
CA LEU A 67 2.13 -4.42 -33.75
C LEU A 67 1.83 -3.06 -33.11
N SER A 68 0.68 -2.45 -33.42
CA SER A 68 0.25 -1.20 -32.79
C SER A 68 0.01 -1.39 -31.30
N LYS A 69 -0.66 -2.49 -30.90
CA LYS A 69 -0.83 -2.83 -29.48
C LYS A 69 0.53 -3.06 -28.80
N PHE A 70 1.45 -3.76 -29.46
CA PHE A 70 2.79 -4.01 -28.92
C PHE A 70 3.55 -2.71 -28.71
N ALA A 71 3.48 -1.77 -29.66
CA ALA A 71 4.10 -0.46 -29.53
C ALA A 71 3.55 0.32 -28.32
N ILE A 72 2.22 0.29 -28.11
CA ILE A 72 1.60 0.92 -26.93
C ILE A 72 2.11 0.27 -25.64
N ILE A 73 2.15 -1.05 -25.57
CA ILE A 73 2.63 -1.77 -24.39
C ILE A 73 4.12 -1.45 -24.12
N ILE A 74 4.94 -1.39 -25.17
CA ILE A 74 6.36 -1.04 -25.07
C ILE A 74 6.56 0.37 -24.49
N MET A 75 5.71 1.35 -24.84
CA MET A 75 5.80 2.69 -24.22
C MET A 75 5.66 2.65 -22.69
N PHE A 76 4.83 1.74 -22.16
CA PHE A 76 4.73 1.54 -20.70
C PHE A 76 5.96 0.81 -20.14
N ILE A 77 6.49 -0.19 -20.83
CA ILE A 77 7.69 -0.95 -20.41
C ILE A 77 8.91 -0.02 -20.29
N THR A 78 9.12 0.84 -21.29
CA THR A 78 10.26 1.78 -21.33
C THR A 78 10.04 3.02 -20.48
N ASN A 79 8.87 3.17 -19.86
CA ASN A 79 8.43 4.39 -19.20
C ASN A 79 8.61 5.64 -20.09
N ALA A 80 8.35 5.49 -21.40
CA ALA A 80 8.38 6.60 -22.34
C ALA A 80 7.42 7.69 -21.86
N ASP A 81 7.84 8.95 -21.90
CA ASP A 81 7.05 10.11 -21.45
C ASP A 81 6.50 10.01 -20.01
N GLY A 82 7.00 9.08 -19.19
CA GLY A 82 6.56 8.89 -17.80
C GLY A 82 5.26 8.10 -17.63
N TYR A 83 4.79 7.33 -18.61
CA TYR A 83 3.53 6.57 -18.48
C TYR A 83 3.49 5.61 -17.28
N LEU A 84 4.57 4.88 -17.03
CA LEU A 84 4.66 3.98 -15.88
C LEU A 84 4.68 4.79 -14.58
N THR A 85 5.41 5.91 -14.55
CA THR A 85 5.42 6.84 -13.40
C THR A 85 4.02 7.36 -13.11
N ALA A 86 3.28 7.82 -14.13
CA ALA A 86 1.91 8.30 -13.96
C ALA A 86 0.97 7.21 -13.41
N ALA A 87 1.13 5.96 -13.88
CA ALA A 87 0.36 4.84 -13.36
C ALA A 87 0.71 4.53 -11.88
N THR A 88 1.99 4.57 -11.52
CA THR A 88 2.42 4.34 -10.13
C THR A 88 1.99 5.45 -9.19
N ASP A 89 2.01 6.71 -9.67
CA ASP A 89 1.55 7.86 -8.92
C ASP A 89 0.03 7.80 -8.70
N ALA A 90 -0.73 7.35 -9.69
CA ALA A 90 -2.16 7.11 -9.55
C ALA A 90 -2.47 6.01 -8.52
N LEU A 91 -1.69 4.91 -8.49
CA LEU A 91 -1.83 3.85 -7.49
C LEU A 91 -1.51 4.36 -6.08
N GLN A 92 -0.46 5.18 -5.93
CA GLN A 92 -0.09 5.78 -4.66
C GLN A 92 -1.15 6.79 -4.20
N GLY A 93 -1.63 7.66 -5.10
CA GLY A 93 -2.72 8.59 -4.83
C GLY A 93 -4.03 7.89 -4.46
N MET A 94 -4.32 6.73 -5.05
CA MET A 94 -5.46 5.90 -4.68
C MET A 94 -5.32 5.36 -3.26
N LYS A 95 -4.14 4.83 -2.91
CA LYS A 95 -3.83 4.37 -1.55
C LYS A 95 -3.97 5.50 -0.53
N ASP A 96 -3.41 6.69 -0.81
CA ASP A 96 -3.48 7.85 0.08
C ASP A 96 -4.89 8.45 0.17
N GLY A 97 -5.65 8.42 -0.93
CA GLY A 97 -7.05 8.83 -0.95
C GLY A 97 -7.92 7.93 -0.07
N PHE A 98 -7.69 6.61 -0.12
CA PHE A 98 -8.38 5.62 0.68
C PHE A 98 -8.05 5.68 2.17
N SER A 99 -6.87 6.15 2.55
CA SER A 99 -6.54 6.44 3.94
C SER A 99 -7.04 7.80 4.43
N GLY A 100 -7.93 8.46 3.67
CA GLY A 100 -8.57 9.73 4.03
C GLY A 100 -7.69 10.95 3.86
N GLY A 101 -6.81 10.94 2.84
CA GLY A 101 -5.97 12.07 2.45
C GLY A 101 -4.72 12.27 3.31
N VAL A 102 -4.44 11.35 4.23
CA VAL A 102 -3.21 11.29 5.04
C VAL A 102 -2.58 9.92 4.87
N SER A 103 -1.25 9.83 4.89
CA SER A 103 -0.59 8.52 4.80
C SER A 103 -1.02 7.58 5.94
N VAL A 104 -1.03 6.28 5.68
CA VAL A 104 -1.38 5.29 6.72
C VAL A 104 -0.43 5.29 7.92
N TRP A 105 0.83 5.64 7.70
CA TRP A 105 1.82 5.81 8.76
C TRP A 105 1.52 7.03 9.63
N GLN A 106 0.99 8.10 9.05
CA GLN A 106 0.48 9.23 9.82
C GLN A 106 -0.78 8.85 10.63
N THR A 107 -1.58 7.90 10.15
CA THR A 107 -2.73 7.38 10.90
C THR A 107 -2.26 6.64 12.17
N LEU A 108 -1.13 5.93 12.13
CA LEU A 108 -0.49 5.36 13.33
C LEU A 108 0.05 6.44 14.27
N ASP A 109 0.68 7.49 13.74
CA ASP A 109 1.13 8.62 14.57
C ASP A 109 -0.05 9.33 15.27
N ASN A 110 -1.21 9.39 14.61
CA ASN A 110 -2.43 9.91 15.22
C ASN A 110 -2.95 8.99 16.33
N LEU A 111 -2.98 7.67 16.11
CA LEU A 111 -3.34 6.71 17.16
C LEU A 111 -2.39 6.79 18.36
N TRP A 112 -1.09 6.94 18.11
CA TRP A 112 -0.08 7.12 19.15
C TRP A 112 -0.33 8.39 19.99
N LYS A 113 -0.68 9.50 19.35
CA LYS A 113 -1.06 10.74 20.05
C LYS A 113 -2.37 10.60 20.81
N SER A 114 -3.38 9.98 20.21
CA SER A 114 -4.68 9.72 20.84
C SER A 114 -4.50 8.85 22.11
N THR A 115 -3.66 7.82 22.03
CA THR A 115 -3.31 6.95 23.17
C THR A 115 -2.64 7.72 24.30
N GLN A 116 -1.65 8.57 23.98
CA GLN A 116 -0.98 9.42 24.98
C GLN A 116 -1.96 10.35 25.70
N ASN A 117 -2.80 11.03 24.93
CA ASN A 117 -3.78 11.97 25.46
C ASN A 117 -4.78 11.25 26.37
N LEU A 118 -5.35 10.14 25.89
CA LEU A 118 -6.28 9.32 26.67
C LEU A 118 -5.63 8.80 27.96
N GLY A 119 -4.43 8.24 27.88
CA GLY A 119 -3.72 7.69 29.05
C GLY A 119 -3.44 8.77 30.11
N ALA A 120 -2.97 9.94 29.69
CA ALA A 120 -2.72 11.07 30.59
C ALA A 120 -4.02 11.59 31.24
N GLU A 121 -5.10 11.66 30.47
CA GLU A 121 -6.39 12.16 30.96
C GLU A 121 -7.02 11.19 31.97
N ILE A 122 -7.03 9.89 31.69
CA ILE A 122 -7.49 8.85 32.64
C ILE A 122 -6.69 8.88 33.94
N TYR A 123 -5.37 9.05 33.86
CA TYR A 123 -4.52 9.19 35.05
C TYR A 123 -4.83 10.48 35.85
N SER A 124 -5.22 11.55 35.16
CA SER A 124 -5.58 12.82 35.79
C SER A 124 -6.95 12.79 36.48
N LEU A 125 -7.88 11.96 36.00
CA LEU A 125 -9.23 11.80 36.56
C LEU A 125 -9.24 11.04 37.90
N ASP A 126 -8.20 10.26 38.20
CA ASP A 126 -8.03 9.63 39.51
C ASP A 126 -7.59 10.67 40.57
N LYS A 127 -8.52 10.99 41.49
CA LYS A 127 -8.34 11.95 42.60
C LYS A 127 -7.89 11.31 43.92
N SER A 128 -7.52 10.03 43.92
CA SER A 128 -7.10 9.32 45.13
C SER A 128 -5.89 9.99 45.79
N THR A 129 -5.99 10.28 47.09
CA THR A 129 -5.06 11.18 47.82
C THR A 129 -3.71 10.55 48.18
N TYR A 130 -3.62 9.21 48.19
CA TYR A 130 -2.42 8.48 48.63
C TYR A 130 -1.80 7.58 47.56
N VAL A 131 -2.61 6.87 46.75
CA VAL A 131 -2.13 6.11 45.58
C VAL A 131 -3.18 6.15 44.48
N LYS A 132 -2.80 6.53 43.26
CA LYS A 132 -3.67 6.58 42.07
C LYS A 132 -3.78 5.22 41.38
N ASP A 133 -4.17 4.19 42.12
CA ASP A 133 -4.08 2.81 41.65
C ASP A 133 -4.93 2.56 40.41
N GLN A 134 -6.14 3.12 40.35
CA GLN A 134 -7.05 2.92 39.22
C GLN A 134 -6.64 3.71 37.98
N GLY A 135 -6.13 4.94 38.16
CA GLY A 135 -5.59 5.75 37.07
C GLY A 135 -4.33 5.14 36.46
N VAL A 136 -3.46 4.54 37.27
CA VAL A 136 -2.26 3.83 36.80
C VAL A 136 -2.64 2.58 36.01
N VAL A 137 -3.53 1.75 36.55
CA VAL A 137 -3.97 0.51 35.87
C VAL A 137 -4.71 0.84 34.57
N GLY A 138 -5.60 1.83 34.57
CA GLY A 138 -6.33 2.26 33.37
C GLY A 138 -5.39 2.77 32.27
N GLN A 139 -4.45 3.64 32.62
CA GLN A 139 -3.43 4.11 31.69
C GLN A 139 -2.59 2.96 31.12
N PHE A 140 -2.17 2.01 31.96
CA PHE A 140 -1.39 0.85 31.53
C PHE A 140 -2.15 -0.04 30.53
N LEU A 141 -3.45 -0.29 30.78
CA LEU A 141 -4.30 -1.08 29.88
C LEU A 141 -4.50 -0.40 28.53
N ILE A 142 -4.73 0.92 28.53
CA ILE A 142 -4.87 1.72 27.30
C ILE A 142 -3.59 1.64 26.46
N TRP A 143 -2.43 1.85 27.08
CA TRP A 143 -1.14 1.72 26.40
C TRP A 143 -0.92 0.31 25.86
N THR A 144 -1.21 -0.71 26.65
CA THR A 144 -1.02 -2.12 26.26
C THR A 144 -1.86 -2.48 25.05
N GLY A 145 -3.17 -2.19 25.08
CA GLY A 145 -4.08 -2.47 23.96
C GLY A 145 -3.68 -1.71 22.69
N SER A 146 -3.30 -0.44 22.85
CA SER A 146 -2.93 0.41 21.72
C SER A 146 -1.58 0.02 21.10
N LEU A 147 -0.59 -0.39 21.91
CA LEU A 147 0.71 -0.88 21.43
C LEU A 147 0.57 -2.20 20.66
N ILE A 148 -0.27 -3.12 21.12
CA ILE A 148 -0.54 -4.36 20.40
C ILE A 148 -1.15 -4.05 19.02
N LEU A 149 -2.16 -3.18 18.99
CA LEU A 149 -2.78 -2.76 17.73
C LEU A 149 -1.77 -2.10 16.79
N MET A 150 -0.99 -1.14 17.29
CA MET A 150 0.03 -0.46 16.49
C MET A 150 1.08 -1.44 15.95
N ALA A 151 1.55 -2.39 16.76
CA ALA A 151 2.52 -3.39 16.32
C ALA A 151 1.99 -4.25 15.17
N VAL A 152 0.74 -4.74 15.28
CA VAL A 152 0.09 -5.50 14.20
C VAL A 152 -0.06 -4.65 12.95
N SER A 153 -0.55 -3.41 13.09
CA SER A 153 -0.72 -2.50 11.95
C SER A 153 0.59 -2.17 11.24
N VAL A 154 1.69 -1.98 11.97
CA VAL A 154 3.02 -1.75 11.37
C VAL A 154 3.43 -2.92 10.49
N VAL A 155 3.24 -4.17 10.94
CA VAL A 155 3.58 -5.35 10.13
C VAL A 155 2.73 -5.40 8.85
N VAL A 156 1.43 -5.14 8.96
CA VAL A 156 0.51 -5.14 7.82
C VAL A 156 0.88 -4.05 6.81
N PHE A 157 1.08 -2.80 7.26
CA PHE A 157 1.44 -1.69 6.39
C PHE A 157 2.80 -1.88 5.75
N LEU A 158 3.80 -2.34 6.51
CA LEU A 158 5.12 -2.61 5.97
C LEU A 158 5.07 -3.68 4.88
N THR A 159 4.35 -4.78 5.13
CA THR A 159 4.21 -5.87 4.16
C THR A 159 3.55 -5.38 2.88
N ALA A 160 2.48 -4.60 2.98
CA ALA A 160 1.78 -4.06 1.82
C ALA A 160 2.64 -3.06 1.05
N ASP A 161 3.34 -2.15 1.72
CA ASP A 161 4.18 -1.12 1.10
C ASP A 161 5.38 -1.73 0.38
N VAL A 162 6.07 -2.67 1.04
CA VAL A 162 7.17 -3.42 0.43
C VAL A 162 6.68 -4.23 -0.77
N THR A 163 5.54 -4.92 -0.64
CA THR A 163 4.95 -5.70 -1.75
C THR A 163 4.63 -4.80 -2.95
N MET A 164 3.96 -3.66 -2.73
CA MET A 164 3.66 -2.70 -3.80
C MET A 164 4.94 -2.21 -4.49
N LYS A 165 5.96 -1.83 -3.71
CA LYS A 165 7.25 -1.39 -4.27
C LYS A 165 7.88 -2.47 -5.14
N LEU A 166 7.96 -3.71 -4.67
CA LEU A 166 8.50 -4.85 -5.43
C LEU A 166 7.69 -5.14 -6.71
N LEU A 167 6.36 -5.05 -6.65
CA LEU A 167 5.50 -5.21 -7.83
C LEU A 167 5.70 -4.08 -8.85
N ILE A 168 5.95 -2.85 -8.40
CA ILE A 168 6.25 -1.71 -9.29
C ILE A 168 7.62 -1.86 -9.96
N ILE A 169 8.64 -2.33 -9.23
CA ILE A 169 9.97 -2.59 -9.78
C ILE A 169 9.91 -3.65 -10.89
N THR A 170 9.09 -4.68 -10.71
CA THR A 170 8.87 -5.77 -11.67
C THR A 170 7.82 -5.46 -12.73
N ALA A 171 7.21 -4.26 -12.73
CA ALA A 171 6.17 -3.88 -13.67
C ALA A 171 6.52 -4.11 -15.15
N PRO A 172 7.76 -3.82 -15.64
CA PRO A 172 8.12 -4.07 -17.04
C PRO A 172 7.88 -5.53 -17.47
N ILE A 173 8.17 -6.49 -16.58
CA ILE A 173 8.02 -7.93 -16.83
C ILE A 173 6.54 -8.29 -17.02
N PHE A 174 5.68 -7.84 -16.11
CA PHE A 174 4.27 -8.18 -16.15
C PHE A 174 3.52 -7.41 -17.23
N ILE A 175 3.90 -6.16 -17.51
CA ILE A 175 3.35 -5.38 -18.63
C ILE A 175 3.70 -6.04 -19.96
N PHE A 176 4.91 -6.59 -20.12
CA PHE A 176 5.26 -7.40 -21.30
C PHE A 176 4.31 -8.59 -21.50
N CYS A 177 3.83 -9.23 -20.43
CA CYS A 177 2.87 -10.31 -20.53
C CYS A 177 1.54 -9.90 -21.19
N LEU A 178 1.20 -8.60 -21.27
CA LEU A 178 0.03 -8.13 -22.01
C LEU A 178 0.17 -8.29 -23.53
N MET A 179 1.40 -8.38 -24.05
CA MET A 179 1.62 -8.52 -25.50
C MET A 179 1.02 -9.83 -26.01
N PHE A 180 1.06 -10.89 -25.22
CA PHE A 180 0.64 -12.21 -25.68
C PHE A 180 -0.50 -12.77 -24.85
N GLY A 181 -1.57 -13.20 -25.53
CA GLY A 181 -2.78 -13.70 -24.87
C GLY A 181 -2.54 -14.88 -23.91
N PHE A 182 -1.55 -15.74 -24.19
CA PHE A 182 -1.29 -16.94 -23.38
C PHE A 182 -0.62 -16.65 -22.02
N ILE A 183 0.12 -15.55 -21.88
CA ILE A 183 0.75 -15.11 -20.61
C ILE A 183 0.00 -13.95 -19.94
N ARG A 184 -1.10 -13.48 -20.53
CA ARG A 184 -1.92 -12.39 -19.97
C ARG A 184 -2.41 -12.65 -18.54
N SER A 185 -2.58 -13.92 -18.16
CA SER A 185 -2.93 -14.30 -16.79
C SER A 185 -1.91 -13.83 -15.75
N MET A 186 -0.62 -13.79 -16.11
CA MET A 186 0.45 -13.30 -15.23
C MET A 186 0.27 -11.81 -14.92
N PHE A 187 -0.03 -10.99 -15.93
CA PHE A 187 -0.36 -9.58 -15.74
C PHE A 187 -1.59 -9.41 -14.85
N ASN A 188 -2.66 -10.18 -15.10
CA ASN A 188 -3.89 -10.08 -14.33
C ASN A 188 -3.65 -10.38 -12.84
N ASN A 189 -2.87 -11.42 -12.53
CA ASN A 189 -2.52 -11.79 -11.16
C ASN A 189 -1.63 -10.74 -10.48
N TRP A 190 -0.67 -10.19 -11.23
CA TRP A 190 0.18 -9.10 -10.75
C TRP A 190 -0.64 -7.85 -10.42
N LEU A 191 -1.52 -7.45 -11.32
CA LEU A 191 -2.38 -6.28 -11.13
C LEU A 191 -3.35 -6.50 -9.95
N GLN A 192 -3.91 -7.69 -9.83
CA GLN A 192 -4.74 -8.07 -8.68
C GLN A 192 -3.96 -7.96 -7.37
N SER A 193 -2.69 -8.36 -7.34
CA SER A 193 -1.84 -8.28 -6.15
C SER A 193 -1.54 -6.83 -5.75
N LEU A 194 -1.35 -5.93 -6.72
CA LEU A 194 -1.24 -4.49 -6.47
C LEU A 194 -2.49 -3.93 -5.81
N PHE A 195 -3.67 -4.20 -6.39
CA PHE A 195 -4.94 -3.74 -5.81
C PHE A 195 -5.22 -4.37 -4.44
N SER A 196 -4.91 -5.65 -4.26
CA SER A 196 -5.04 -6.33 -2.97
C SER A 196 -4.20 -5.64 -1.91
N SER A 197 -2.97 -5.24 -2.22
CA SER A 197 -2.09 -4.54 -1.28
C SER A 197 -2.65 -3.17 -0.89
N ILE A 198 -3.20 -2.43 -1.86
CA ILE A 198 -3.88 -1.15 -1.61
C ILE A 198 -5.09 -1.34 -0.68
N LEU A 199 -5.92 -2.37 -0.95
CA LEU A 199 -7.09 -2.67 -0.12
C LEU A 199 -6.71 -3.11 1.29
N THR A 200 -5.64 -3.91 1.45
CA THR A 200 -5.11 -4.29 2.77
C THR A 200 -4.77 -3.04 3.60
N VAL A 201 -4.11 -2.07 2.98
CA VAL A 201 -3.77 -0.79 3.62
C VAL A 201 -5.03 0.00 3.98
N LEU A 202 -6.02 0.07 3.08
CA LEU A 202 -7.33 0.70 3.34
C LEU A 202 -8.00 0.07 4.57
N PHE A 203 -8.16 -1.25 4.60
CA PHE A 203 -8.90 -1.92 5.68
C PHE A 203 -8.18 -1.79 7.02
N ALA A 204 -6.86 -1.94 7.05
CA ALA A 204 -6.08 -1.73 8.27
C ALA A 204 -6.14 -0.28 8.76
N SER A 205 -6.19 0.71 7.86
CA SER A 205 -6.38 2.11 8.24
C SER A 205 -7.76 2.38 8.86
N LEU A 206 -8.82 1.72 8.37
CA LEU A 206 -10.17 1.80 8.95
C LEU A 206 -10.20 1.21 10.37
N VAL A 207 -9.52 0.09 10.61
CA VAL A 207 -9.42 -0.50 11.96
C VAL A 207 -8.76 0.47 12.94
N ILE A 208 -7.71 1.18 12.53
CA ILE A 208 -7.06 2.19 13.38
C ILE A 208 -8.01 3.35 13.68
N ARG A 209 -8.79 3.80 12.69
CA ARG A 209 -9.80 4.86 12.89
C ARG A 209 -10.87 4.44 13.91
N ILE A 210 -11.40 3.23 13.77
CA ILE A 210 -12.36 2.66 14.73
C ILE A 210 -11.74 2.59 16.14
N ALA A 211 -10.45 2.23 16.25
CA ALA A 211 -9.77 2.19 17.54
C ALA A 211 -9.61 3.59 18.17
N MET A 212 -9.33 4.62 17.38
CA MET A 212 -9.32 6.01 17.86
C MET A 212 -10.70 6.47 18.32
N ASP A 213 -11.76 6.13 17.58
CA ASP A 213 -13.14 6.42 17.99
C ASP A 213 -13.50 5.71 19.31
N PHE A 214 -13.06 4.46 19.46
CA PHE A 214 -13.21 3.70 20.71
C PHE A 214 -12.45 4.32 21.88
N GLN A 215 -11.23 4.82 21.66
CA GLN A 215 -10.49 5.59 22.66
C GLN A 215 -11.25 6.84 23.10
N GLY A 216 -11.86 7.57 22.16
CA GLY A 216 -12.72 8.71 22.46
C GLY A 216 -13.96 8.32 23.30
N MET A 217 -14.57 7.17 23.00
CA MET A 217 -15.68 6.64 23.80
C MET A 217 -15.24 6.32 25.24
N ILE A 218 -14.10 5.65 25.44
CA ILE A 218 -13.56 5.37 26.78
C ILE A 218 -13.38 6.67 27.56
N LEU A 219 -12.79 7.69 26.93
CA LEU A 219 -12.57 8.97 27.58
C LEU A 219 -13.88 9.58 28.09
N SER A 220 -14.89 9.63 27.21
CA SER A 220 -16.19 10.21 27.56
C SER A 220 -16.87 9.48 28.73
N HIS A 221 -16.71 8.16 28.82
CA HIS A 221 -17.23 7.37 29.93
C HIS A 221 -16.48 7.66 31.23
N ALA A 222 -15.15 7.72 31.18
CA ALA A 222 -14.33 8.02 32.34
C ALA A 222 -14.62 9.41 32.92
N ILE A 223 -14.80 10.43 32.07
CA ILE A 223 -15.20 11.78 32.50
C ILE A 223 -16.55 11.74 33.24
N ARG A 224 -17.55 11.02 32.71
CA ARG A 224 -18.88 10.88 33.35
C ARG A 224 -18.80 10.12 34.68
N ALA A 225 -18.01 9.06 34.74
CA ALA A 225 -17.81 8.28 35.97
C ALA A 225 -17.15 9.14 37.06
N ALA A 226 -16.15 9.95 36.70
CA ALA A 226 -15.50 10.88 37.63
C ALA A 226 -16.45 11.98 38.14
N GLN A 227 -17.39 12.48 37.32
CA GLN A 227 -18.39 13.48 37.73
C GLN A 227 -19.45 12.91 38.69
N THR A 228 -19.76 11.62 38.57
CA THR A 228 -20.78 10.94 39.39
C THR A 228 -20.23 10.33 40.68
N GLY A 229 -18.92 10.46 40.94
CA GLY A 229 -18.26 9.91 42.14
C GLY A 229 -18.06 8.39 42.09
N ASN A 230 -18.22 7.76 40.93
CA ASN A 230 -18.14 6.31 40.79
C ASN A 230 -16.67 5.87 40.59
N VAL A 231 -16.16 5.07 41.52
CA VAL A 231 -14.74 4.67 41.64
C VAL A 231 -14.39 3.49 40.72
N ASN A 232 -14.97 3.41 39.51
CA ASN A 232 -14.66 2.32 38.58
C ASN A 232 -14.49 2.90 37.18
N LEU A 233 -13.29 3.42 36.92
CA LEU A 233 -12.92 4.07 35.65
C LEU A 233 -12.56 3.06 34.53
N VAL A 234 -12.56 1.75 34.84
CA VAL A 234 -11.98 0.68 33.99
C VAL A 234 -12.96 -0.47 33.69
N SER A 235 -14.12 -0.54 34.36
CA SER A 235 -15.08 -1.64 34.15
C SER A 235 -16.16 -1.26 33.12
N THR A 236 -15.96 -1.69 31.88
CA THR A 236 -17.02 -2.00 30.90
C THR A 236 -16.71 -3.34 30.28
#